data_AF-A0A7X7JW40-F1
#
_entry.id   AF-A0A7X7JW40-F1
#
_cell.length_a   1.000
_cell.length_b   1.000
_cell.length_c   1.000
_cell.angle_alpha   90.00
_cell.angle_beta   90.00
_cell.angle_gamma   90.00
#
_symmetry.space_group_name_H-M   'P 1'
#
loop_
_entity.id
_entity.type
_entity.pdbx_description
1 polymer ?
#
loop_
_entity_poly.entity_id
_entity_poly.type
_entity_poly.pdbx_seq_one_letter_code
_entity_poly.pdbx_strand_id
1 'polypeptide(L)'
;RLWVTLSGYIRTQAIVSLVDAVFIGLGLWLLDVPLAFPIAILTFIAGFIPIVGAVSAGAVAVLVALVTGGWVQALLVLGVVILVQQLEGNILQPLLQSRVMQLHPVIILLAVLLGGGWFGIIGAFLAVPVAAAGAVVLRYLGDMIDLRTGDRSAKDINWSTADGHVVGGLSERSARLFQDLVRRRSEHNDHEAPNDGNDLMDDMVEDPKPRRGLGNLPNPFKRRSRRGD
;
A
#
# COMPACT_ATOMS: atom_id res chain seq x y z
N ARG A 1 -10.30 -10.49 -0.53
CA ARG A 1 -9.32 -9.43 -0.90
C ARG A 1 -9.24 -9.23 -2.41
N LEU A 2 -8.95 -10.26 -3.20
CA LEU A 2 -8.83 -10.16 -4.66
C LEU A 2 -10.14 -9.71 -5.36
N TRP A 3 -11.27 -10.37 -5.07
CA TRP A 3 -12.56 -10.06 -5.70
C TRP A 3 -13.02 -8.61 -5.46
N VAL A 4 -12.87 -8.10 -4.24
CA VAL A 4 -13.20 -6.72 -3.86
C VAL A 4 -12.30 -5.71 -4.57
N THR A 5 -11.02 -6.04 -4.76
CA THR A 5 -10.07 -5.19 -5.49
C THR A 5 -10.42 -5.15 -6.97
N LEU A 6 -10.74 -6.31 -7.55
CA LEU A 6 -11.07 -6.44 -8.97
C LEU A 6 -12.38 -5.73 -9.32
N SER A 7 -13.44 -5.96 -8.54
CA SER A 7 -14.74 -5.30 -8.74
C SER A 7 -14.68 -3.80 -8.46
N GLY A 8 -13.89 -3.39 -7.45
CA GLY A 8 -13.61 -1.99 -7.16
C GLY A 8 -12.88 -1.29 -8.31
N TYR A 9 -11.87 -1.94 -8.90
CA TYR A 9 -11.16 -1.42 -10.07
C TYR A 9 -12.08 -1.29 -11.29
N ILE A 10 -12.82 -2.34 -11.65
CA ILE A 10 -13.73 -2.31 -12.81
C ILE A 10 -14.78 -1.21 -12.66
N ARG A 11 -15.39 -1.06 -11.48
CA ARG A 11 -16.38 -0.01 -11.21
C ARG A 11 -15.76 1.38 -11.32
N THR A 12 -14.58 1.56 -10.75
CA THR A 12 -13.85 2.83 -10.83
C THR A 12 -13.54 3.18 -12.28
N GLN A 13 -12.99 2.22 -13.03
CA GLN A 13 -12.63 2.41 -14.42
C GLN A 13 -13.83 2.75 -15.29
N ALA A 14 -14.97 2.08 -15.09
CA ALA A 14 -16.21 2.36 -15.81
C ALA A 14 -16.76 3.77 -15.52
N ILE A 15 -16.61 4.27 -14.29
CA ILE A 15 -17.01 5.65 -13.95
C ILE A 15 -16.08 6.65 -14.62
N VAL A 16 -14.76 6.43 -14.53
CA VAL A 16 -13.76 7.30 -15.17
C VAL A 16 -14.01 7.36 -16.68
N SER A 17 -14.08 6.21 -17.34
CA SER A 17 -14.26 6.17 -18.80
C SER A 17 -15.59 6.75 -19.26
N LEU A 18 -16.66 6.61 -18.46
CA LEU A 18 -17.94 7.25 -18.75
C LEU A 18 -17.83 8.77 -18.68
N VAL A 19 -17.17 9.27 -17.64
CA VAL A 19 -16.97 10.71 -17.46
C VAL A 19 -16.13 11.27 -18.62
N ASP A 20 -15.03 10.61 -18.98
CA ASP A 20 -14.18 11.02 -20.09
C ASP A 20 -14.95 11.02 -21.43
N ALA A 21 -15.73 9.97 -21.69
CA ALA A 21 -16.54 9.87 -22.90
C ALA A 21 -17.57 11.00 -22.99
N VAL A 22 -18.20 11.38 -21.87
CA VAL A 22 -19.16 12.49 -21.83
C VAL A 22 -18.45 13.82 -22.04
N PHE A 23 -17.36 14.11 -21.34
CA PHE A 23 -16.67 15.39 -21.46
C PHE A 23 -15.99 15.57 -22.82
N ILE A 24 -15.30 14.53 -23.33
CA ILE A 24 -14.70 14.57 -24.67
C ILE A 24 -15.80 14.63 -25.73
N GLY A 25 -16.84 13.80 -25.61
CA GLY A 25 -17.97 13.81 -26.54
C GLY A 25 -18.67 15.17 -26.61
N LEU A 26 -18.92 15.80 -25.47
CA LEU A 26 -19.49 17.15 -25.39
C LEU A 26 -18.54 18.19 -25.97
N GLY A 27 -17.25 18.13 -25.66
CA GLY A 27 -16.28 19.07 -26.19
C GLY A 27 -16.15 18.99 -27.72
N LEU A 28 -16.18 17.78 -28.28
CA LEU A 28 -16.19 17.57 -29.73
C LEU A 28 -17.49 18.05 -30.37
N TRP A 29 -18.63 17.78 -29.73
CA TRP A 29 -19.93 18.22 -30.21
C TRP A 29 -20.07 19.74 -30.21
N LEU A 30 -19.61 20.42 -29.16
CA LEU A 30 -19.61 21.89 -29.06
C LEU A 30 -18.67 22.55 -30.07
N LEU A 31 -17.61 21.85 -30.49
CA LEU A 31 -16.68 22.30 -31.51
C LEU A 31 -17.09 21.87 -32.92
N ASP A 32 -18.31 21.34 -33.11
CA ASP A 32 -18.84 20.84 -34.38
C ASP A 32 -17.90 19.86 -35.10
N VAL A 33 -17.15 19.05 -34.34
CA VAL A 33 -16.25 18.04 -34.90
C VAL A 33 -17.10 16.85 -35.37
N PRO A 34 -16.99 16.42 -36.64
CA PRO A 34 -17.71 15.24 -37.10
C PRO A 34 -17.23 14.01 -36.31
N LEU A 35 -18.11 13.01 -36.22
CA LEU A 35 -17.83 11.77 -35.46
C LEU A 35 -17.66 11.98 -33.94
N ALA A 36 -18.11 13.11 -33.36
CA ALA A 36 -18.10 13.31 -31.91
C ALA A 36 -18.71 12.12 -31.14
N PHE A 37 -19.83 11.57 -31.62
CA PHE A 37 -20.49 10.42 -31.01
C PHE A 37 -19.69 9.10 -31.12
N PRO A 38 -19.22 8.68 -32.33
CA PRO A 38 -18.28 7.57 -32.45
C PRO A 38 -17.02 7.70 -31.58
N ILE A 39 -16.43 8.89 -31.52
CA ILE A 39 -15.22 9.14 -30.73
C ILE A 39 -15.53 9.06 -29.23
N ALA A 40 -16.70 9.52 -28.78
CA ALA A 40 -17.12 9.35 -27.38
C ALA A 40 -17.25 7.86 -27.01
N ILE A 41 -17.85 7.03 -27.88
CA ILE A 41 -17.92 5.58 -27.67
C ILE A 41 -16.52 4.95 -27.66
N LEU A 42 -15.67 5.34 -28.61
CA LEU A 42 -14.28 4.89 -28.66
C LEU A 42 -13.56 5.26 -27.35
N THR A 43 -13.73 6.48 -26.85
CA THR A 43 -13.15 6.97 -25.59
C THR A 43 -13.63 6.12 -24.42
N PHE A 44 -14.92 5.79 -24.36
CA PHE A 44 -15.47 4.93 -23.32
C PHE A 44 -14.83 3.54 -23.31
N ILE A 45 -14.71 2.91 -24.48
CA ILE A 45 -14.14 1.57 -24.63
C ILE A 45 -12.63 1.59 -24.36
N ALA A 46 -11.92 2.53 -24.98
CA ALA A 46 -10.48 2.70 -24.82
C ALA A 46 -10.12 3.03 -23.37
N GLY A 47 -10.98 3.79 -22.69
CA GLY A 47 -10.85 4.18 -21.29
C GLY A 47 -10.78 2.99 -20.33
N PHE A 48 -10.98 1.75 -20.74
CA PHE A 48 -10.70 0.57 -19.91
C PHE A 48 -9.22 0.15 -19.85
N ILE A 49 -8.38 0.70 -20.73
CA ILE A 49 -6.93 0.47 -20.74
C ILE A 49 -6.28 1.76 -20.22
N PRO A 50 -5.83 1.81 -18.96
CA PRO A 50 -5.29 3.03 -18.37
C PRO A 50 -4.13 3.61 -19.17
N ILE A 51 -4.04 4.93 -19.23
CA ILE A 51 -3.04 5.72 -19.97
C ILE A 51 -3.15 5.57 -21.49
N VAL A 52 -3.08 4.34 -22.00
CA VAL A 52 -3.14 4.05 -23.44
C VAL A 52 -4.49 4.45 -24.03
N GLY A 53 -5.57 4.17 -23.32
CA GLY A 53 -6.92 4.48 -23.75
C GLY A 53 -7.16 5.98 -23.96
N ALA A 54 -6.87 6.76 -22.92
CA ALA A 54 -6.99 8.21 -22.95
C ALA A 54 -6.11 8.85 -24.04
N VAL A 55 -4.83 8.43 -24.13
CA VAL A 55 -3.90 8.96 -25.13
C VAL A 55 -4.33 8.60 -26.55
N SER A 56 -4.72 7.35 -26.80
CA SER A 56 -5.13 6.91 -28.14
C SER A 56 -6.47 7.53 -28.57
N ALA A 57 -7.47 7.57 -27.69
CA ALA A 57 -8.76 8.19 -27.99
C ALA A 57 -8.62 9.70 -28.23
N GLY A 58 -7.85 10.40 -27.37
CA GLY A 58 -7.55 11.83 -27.54
C GLY A 58 -6.78 12.11 -28.83
N ALA A 59 -5.80 11.28 -29.18
CA ALA A 59 -5.06 11.40 -30.43
C ALA A 59 -5.98 11.23 -31.65
N VAL A 60 -6.86 10.22 -31.64
CA VAL A 60 -7.86 10.03 -32.71
C VAL A 60 -8.77 11.25 -32.82
N ALA A 61 -9.24 11.79 -31.70
CA ALA A 61 -10.08 12.99 -31.68
C ALA A 61 -9.40 14.20 -32.33
N VAL A 62 -8.15 14.48 -31.94
CA VAL A 62 -7.35 15.59 -32.49
C VAL A 62 -7.05 15.39 -33.97
N LEU A 63 -6.73 14.16 -34.40
CA LEU A 63 -6.48 13.84 -35.81
C LEU A 63 -7.74 14.02 -36.66
N VAL A 64 -8.90 13.55 -36.19
CA VAL A 64 -10.17 13.75 -36.91
C VAL A 64 -10.47 15.23 -37.05
N ALA A 65 -10.31 16.01 -35.97
CA ALA A 65 -10.50 17.46 -36.02
C ALA A 65 -9.52 18.16 -36.97
N LEU A 66 -8.27 17.71 -37.03
CA LEU A 66 -7.26 18.24 -37.95
C LEU A 66 -7.65 18.01 -39.41
N VAL A 67 -8.11 16.81 -39.74
CA VAL A 67 -8.48 16.44 -41.11
C VAL A 67 -9.77 17.14 -41.56
N THR A 68 -10.70 17.37 -40.65
CA THR A 68 -12.05 17.85 -40.98
C THR A 68 -12.20 19.36 -40.82
N GLY A 69 -11.45 19.95 -39.89
CA GLY A 69 -11.55 21.34 -39.46
C GLY A 69 -10.27 22.16 -39.57
N GLY A 70 -9.15 21.53 -39.91
CA GLY A 70 -7.84 22.17 -39.97
C GLY A 70 -7.17 22.33 -38.60
N TRP A 71 -6.01 23.01 -38.60
CA TRP A 71 -5.11 23.05 -37.46
C TRP A 71 -5.66 23.84 -36.26
N VAL A 72 -6.46 24.88 -36.49
CA VAL A 72 -7.07 25.68 -35.42
C VAL A 72 -8.07 24.83 -34.61
N GLN A 73 -8.97 24.14 -35.30
CA GLN A 73 -9.96 23.27 -34.65
C GLN A 73 -9.27 22.10 -33.93
N ALA A 74 -8.21 21.53 -34.51
CA ALA A 74 -7.39 20.51 -33.86
C ALA A 74 -6.74 21.02 -32.56
N LEU A 75 -6.23 22.26 -32.52
CA LEU A 75 -5.68 22.85 -31.30
C LEU A 75 -6.74 23.07 -30.22
N LEU A 76 -7.95 23.48 -30.61
CA LEU A 76 -9.07 23.62 -29.66
C LEU A 76 -9.46 22.25 -29.08
N VAL A 77 -9.55 21.22 -29.91
CA VAL A 77 -9.82 19.84 -29.46
C VAL A 77 -8.69 19.33 -28.57
N LEU A 78 -7.44 19.58 -28.91
CA LEU A 78 -6.31 19.25 -28.06
C LEU A 78 -6.42 19.95 -26.69
N GLY A 79 -6.84 21.22 -26.68
CA GLY A 79 -7.12 21.96 -25.45
C GLY A 79 -8.23 21.30 -24.61
N VAL A 80 -9.31 20.85 -25.24
CA VAL A 80 -10.37 20.08 -24.58
C VAL A 80 -9.82 18.78 -24.00
N VAL A 81 -9.09 17.98 -24.77
CA VAL A 81 -8.51 16.71 -24.32
C VAL A 81 -7.61 16.92 -23.11
N ILE A 82 -6.74 17.94 -23.15
CA ILE A 82 -5.87 18.28 -22.01
C ILE A 82 -6.70 18.71 -20.81
N LEU A 83 -7.72 19.56 -21.01
CA LEU A 83 -8.60 20.01 -19.93
C LEU A 83 -9.30 18.83 -19.25
N VAL A 84 -9.82 17.88 -20.03
CA VAL A 84 -10.45 16.66 -19.50
C VAL A 84 -9.44 15.81 -18.75
N GLN A 85 -8.24 15.57 -19.28
CA GLN A 85 -7.18 14.84 -18.56
C GLN A 85 -6.78 15.52 -17.26
N GLN A 86 -6.74 16.85 -17.23
CA GLN A 86 -6.45 17.59 -16.00
C GLN A 86 -7.58 17.44 -14.98
N LEU A 87 -8.84 17.46 -15.41
CA LEU A 87 -9.99 17.25 -14.54
C LEU A 87 -10.01 15.81 -14.00
N GLU A 88 -9.73 14.83 -14.86
CA GLU A 88 -9.60 13.44 -14.49
C GLU A 88 -8.48 13.24 -13.45
N GLY A 89 -7.27 13.70 -13.75
CA GLY A 89 -6.08 13.50 -12.92
C GLY A 89 -6.11 14.25 -11.59
N ASN A 90 -6.61 15.49 -11.57
CA ASN A 90 -6.56 16.33 -10.37
C ASN A 90 -7.80 16.20 -9.48
N ILE A 91 -8.93 15.72 -10.01
CA ILE A 91 -10.21 15.67 -9.28
C ILE A 91 -10.74 14.24 -9.19
N LEU A 92 -10.97 13.58 -10.33
CA LEU A 92 -11.60 12.25 -10.33
C LEU A 92 -10.70 11.20 -9.69
N GLN A 93 -9.43 11.17 -10.07
CA GLN A 93 -8.46 10.20 -9.53
C GLN A 93 -8.36 10.30 -8.00
N PRO A 94 -8.14 11.46 -7.36
CA PRO A 94 -8.09 11.53 -5.90
C PRO A 94 -9.42 11.19 -5.23
N LEU A 95 -10.56 11.51 -5.83
CA LEU A 95 -11.89 11.14 -5.30
C LEU A 95 -12.14 9.62 -5.36
N LEU A 96 -11.70 8.97 -6.44
CA LEU A 96 -11.96 7.54 -6.68
C LEU A 96 -10.87 6.63 -6.09
N GLN A 97 -9.63 7.09 -6.00
CA GLN A 97 -8.47 6.31 -5.53
C GLN A 97 -8.04 6.59 -4.09
N SER A 98 -8.68 7.52 -3.37
CA SER A 98 -8.31 7.90 -1.98
C SER A 98 -8.21 6.72 -0.98
N ARG A 99 -8.73 5.53 -1.32
CA ARG A 99 -8.75 4.36 -0.44
C ARG A 99 -7.91 3.15 -0.89
N VAL A 100 -7.23 3.16 -2.04
CA VAL A 100 -6.62 1.92 -2.58
C VAL A 100 -5.24 2.13 -3.21
N MET A 101 -4.23 1.57 -2.52
CA MET A 101 -2.91 1.13 -2.98
C MET A 101 -2.07 2.14 -3.79
N GLN A 102 -0.96 2.60 -3.17
CA GLN A 102 0.11 3.39 -3.80
C GLN A 102 0.92 2.56 -4.82
N LEU A 103 0.30 2.09 -5.89
CA LEU A 103 1.04 1.50 -7.01
C LEU A 103 1.60 2.64 -7.85
N HIS A 104 2.92 2.66 -7.99
CA HIS A 104 3.58 3.65 -8.83
C HIS A 104 3.02 3.55 -10.26
N PRO A 105 2.57 4.66 -10.90
CA PRO A 105 2.02 4.64 -12.26
C PRO A 105 2.89 3.93 -13.31
N VAL A 106 4.20 3.96 -13.12
CA VAL A 106 5.18 3.27 -13.98
C VAL A 106 4.96 1.75 -13.99
N ILE A 107 4.60 1.15 -12.86
CA ILE A 107 4.34 -0.30 -12.77
C ILE A 107 3.11 -0.67 -13.60
N ILE A 108 2.07 0.17 -13.54
CA ILE A 108 0.84 -0.01 -14.32
C ILE A 108 1.15 0.09 -15.81
N LEU A 109 1.89 1.13 -16.22
CA LEU A 109 2.29 1.31 -17.62
C LEU A 109 3.11 0.11 -18.13
N LEU A 110 4.10 -0.35 -17.38
CA LEU A 110 4.91 -1.51 -17.75
C LEU A 110 4.06 -2.78 -17.85
N ALA A 111 3.15 -3.01 -16.90
CA ALA A 111 2.24 -4.15 -16.96
C ALA A 111 1.36 -4.11 -18.21
N VAL A 112 0.82 -2.93 -18.56
CA VAL A 112 -0.02 -2.75 -19.77
C VAL A 112 0.79 -2.99 -21.04
N LEU A 113 2.02 -2.51 -21.11
CA LEU A 113 2.90 -2.73 -22.26
C LEU A 113 3.29 -4.21 -22.43
N LEU A 114 3.66 -4.88 -21.34
CA LEU A 114 4.02 -6.30 -21.35
C LEU A 114 2.80 -7.19 -21.64
N GLY A 115 1.70 -6.97 -20.94
CA GLY A 115 0.45 -7.70 -21.13
C GLY A 115 -0.11 -7.47 -22.53
N GLY A 116 -0.11 -6.22 -22.99
CA GLY A 116 -0.52 -5.83 -24.33
C GLY A 116 0.35 -6.45 -25.43
N GLY A 117 1.67 -6.48 -25.23
CA GLY A 117 2.60 -7.08 -26.18
C GLY A 117 2.44 -8.59 -26.33
N TRP A 118 2.09 -9.31 -25.26
CA TRP A 118 1.99 -10.77 -25.29
C TRP A 118 0.58 -11.30 -25.59
N PHE A 119 -0.46 -10.64 -25.05
CA PHE A 119 -1.85 -11.12 -25.14
C PHE A 119 -2.78 -10.10 -25.83
N GLY A 120 -2.23 -9.08 -26.48
CA GLY A 120 -2.98 -8.08 -27.22
C GLY A 120 -3.89 -7.23 -26.31
N ILE A 121 -5.04 -6.83 -26.85
CA ILE A 121 -6.01 -5.96 -26.15
C ILE A 121 -6.48 -6.59 -24.82
N ILE A 122 -6.70 -7.91 -24.80
CA ILE A 122 -7.13 -8.62 -23.59
C ILE A 122 -6.04 -8.54 -22.51
N GLY A 123 -4.77 -8.72 -22.90
CA GLY A 123 -3.64 -8.56 -22.00
C GLY A 123 -3.49 -7.16 -21.44
N ALA A 124 -3.66 -6.14 -22.30
CA ALA A 124 -3.62 -4.74 -21.88
C ALA A 124 -4.73 -4.39 -20.87
N PHE A 125 -5.94 -4.92 -21.08
CA PHE A 125 -7.08 -4.75 -20.17
C PHE A 125 -6.85 -5.43 -18.81
N LEU A 126 -6.36 -6.67 -18.82
CA LEU A 126 -6.11 -7.46 -17.60
C LEU A 126 -4.80 -7.10 -16.89
N ALA A 127 -3.92 -6.33 -17.52
CA ALA A 127 -2.61 -5.98 -16.97
C ALA A 127 -2.69 -5.32 -15.60
N VAL A 128 -3.57 -4.32 -15.44
CA VAL A 128 -3.71 -3.55 -14.21
C VAL A 128 -4.21 -4.39 -13.04
N PRO A 129 -5.30 -5.17 -13.18
CA PRO A 129 -5.74 -6.02 -12.08
C PRO A 129 -4.74 -7.13 -11.74
N VAL A 130 -4.04 -7.69 -12.73
CA VAL A 130 -2.96 -8.66 -12.49
C VAL A 130 -1.79 -8.02 -11.75
N ALA A 131 -1.38 -6.81 -12.13
CA ALA A 131 -0.34 -6.05 -11.44
C ALA A 131 -0.75 -5.72 -9.99
N ALA A 132 -2.01 -5.34 -9.77
CA ALA A 132 -2.54 -5.10 -8.44
C ALA A 132 -2.54 -6.38 -7.58
N ALA A 133 -2.95 -7.51 -8.15
CA ALA A 133 -2.87 -8.80 -7.48
C ALA A 133 -1.41 -9.17 -7.12
N GLY A 134 -0.47 -9.00 -8.05
CA GLY A 134 0.94 -9.23 -7.82
C GLY A 134 1.51 -8.36 -6.70
N ALA A 135 1.15 -7.07 -6.67
CA ALA A 135 1.58 -6.17 -5.61
C ALA A 135 1.03 -6.57 -4.21
N VAL A 136 -0.20 -7.07 -4.13
CA VAL A 136 -0.75 -7.63 -2.87
C VAL A 136 0.08 -8.83 -2.41
N VAL A 137 0.44 -9.73 -3.32
CA VAL A 137 1.26 -10.91 -3.00
C VAL A 137 2.66 -10.51 -2.54
N LEU A 138 3.32 -9.59 -3.26
CA LEU A 138 4.65 -9.10 -2.90
C LEU A 138 4.66 -8.42 -1.53
N ARG A 139 3.65 -7.59 -1.25
CA ARG A 139 3.50 -6.93 0.05
C ARG A 139 3.25 -7.94 1.18
N TYR A 140 2.40 -8.94 0.95
CA TYR A 140 2.18 -10.01 1.91
C TYR A 140 3.47 -10.79 2.21
N LEU A 141 4.28 -11.06 1.17
CA LEU A 141 5.56 -11.75 1.34
C LEU A 141 6.56 -10.91 2.13
N GLY A 142 6.62 -9.60 1.86
CA GLY A 142 7.41 -8.63 2.63
C GLY A 142 6.99 -8.57 4.09
N ASP A 143 5.69 -8.47 4.36
CA ASP A 143 5.13 -8.49 5.73
C ASP A 143 5.55 -9.79 6.45
N MET A 144 5.58 -10.93 5.75
CA MET A 144 5.98 -12.22 6.31
C MET A 144 7.49 -12.33 6.60
N ILE A 145 8.32 -11.63 5.82
CA ILE A 145 9.76 -11.50 6.06
C ILE A 145 10.01 -10.56 7.25
N ASP A 146 9.32 -9.42 7.32
CA ASP A 146 9.39 -8.47 8.45
C ASP A 146 8.98 -9.12 9.79
N LEU A 147 7.97 -9.99 9.76
CA LEU A 147 7.56 -10.78 10.93
C LEU A 147 8.65 -11.74 11.43
N ARG A 148 9.52 -12.25 10.53
CA ARG A 148 10.68 -13.06 10.91
C ARG A 148 11.84 -12.23 11.45
N THR A 149 11.91 -10.95 11.10
CA THR A 149 12.94 -10.01 11.56
C THR A 149 12.57 -9.37 12.91
N GLY A 150 11.27 -9.37 13.28
CA GLY A 150 10.77 -8.90 14.58
C GLY A 150 10.27 -7.45 14.60
N ASP A 151 10.16 -6.80 13.43
CA ASP A 151 9.88 -5.35 13.32
C ASP A 151 8.38 -4.98 13.28
N ARG A 152 7.43 -5.93 13.20
CA ARG A 152 5.97 -5.67 13.10
C ARG A 152 5.13 -6.60 13.97
N SER A 153 4.07 -6.08 14.63
CA SER A 153 3.16 -6.84 15.49
C SER A 153 1.74 -6.93 14.90
N ALA A 154 1.03 -8.04 15.18
CA ALA A 154 -0.29 -8.40 14.62
C ALA A 154 -1.45 -7.41 14.90
N LYS A 155 -1.19 -6.35 15.66
CA LYS A 155 -2.15 -5.29 16.02
C LYS A 155 -2.25 -4.18 14.96
N ASP A 156 -1.30 -4.10 14.03
CA ASP A 156 -1.23 -3.02 13.04
C ASP A 156 -1.92 -3.36 11.69
N ILE A 157 -2.50 -4.55 11.57
CA ILE A 157 -3.04 -5.05 10.30
C ILE A 157 -4.52 -4.67 10.19
N ASN A 158 -4.87 -3.83 9.21
CA ASN A 158 -6.25 -3.42 8.98
C ASN A 158 -7.02 -4.54 8.24
N TRP A 159 -7.81 -5.32 9.00
CA TRP A 159 -8.46 -6.53 8.50
C TRP A 159 -9.65 -6.20 7.58
N SER A 160 -9.60 -6.66 6.32
CA SER A 160 -10.68 -6.41 5.34
C SER A 160 -11.86 -7.40 5.41
N THR A 161 -11.85 -8.36 6.34
CA THR A 161 -12.84 -9.46 6.40
C THR A 161 -13.06 -9.86 7.86
N ALA A 162 -14.32 -10.15 8.24
CA ALA A 162 -14.70 -10.47 9.62
C ALA A 162 -13.92 -11.68 10.20
N ASP A 163 -13.66 -12.71 9.39
CA ASP A 163 -12.87 -13.89 9.80
C ASP A 163 -11.39 -13.59 10.09
N GLY A 164 -10.85 -12.49 9.55
CA GLY A 164 -9.47 -12.06 9.80
C GLY A 164 -9.22 -11.68 11.25
N HIS A 165 -10.24 -11.14 11.93
CA HIS A 165 -10.15 -10.83 13.37
C HIS A 165 -10.13 -12.09 14.24
N VAL A 166 -10.79 -13.16 13.81
CA VAL A 166 -10.82 -14.44 14.56
C VAL A 166 -9.48 -15.16 14.44
N VAL A 167 -8.93 -15.24 13.23
CA VAL A 167 -7.62 -15.87 12.99
C VAL A 167 -6.47 -15.05 13.57
N GLY A 168 -6.55 -13.72 13.49
CA GLY A 168 -5.61 -12.81 14.17
C GLY A 168 -5.65 -12.97 15.70
N GLY A 169 -6.84 -13.08 16.29
CA GLY A 169 -7.01 -13.30 17.72
C GLY A 169 -6.47 -14.65 18.20
N LEU A 170 -6.58 -15.71 17.40
CA LEU A 170 -6.05 -17.04 17.72
C LEU A 170 -4.52 -17.08 17.68
N SER A 171 -3.92 -16.41 16.70
CA SER A 171 -2.46 -16.33 16.55
C SER A 171 -1.81 -15.48 17.65
N GLU A 172 -2.48 -14.44 18.14
CA GLU A 172 -1.99 -13.69 19.31
C GLU A 172 -2.03 -14.53 20.59
N ARG A 173 -3.08 -15.34 20.80
CA ARG A 173 -3.15 -16.24 21.96
C ARG A 173 -2.11 -17.34 21.92
N SER A 174 -1.86 -17.95 20.76
CA SER A 174 -0.83 -18.98 20.62
C SER A 174 0.58 -18.41 20.80
N ALA A 175 0.86 -17.20 20.31
CA ALA A 175 2.13 -16.52 20.51
C ALA A 175 2.40 -16.22 22.00
N ARG A 176 1.40 -15.75 22.75
CA ARG A 176 1.53 -15.50 24.19
C ARG A 176 1.77 -16.80 24.96
N LEU A 177 1.01 -17.86 24.64
CA LEU A 177 1.22 -19.18 25.26
C LEU A 177 2.62 -19.72 24.99
N PHE A 178 3.13 -19.55 23.77
CA PHE A 178 4.48 -19.97 23.43
C PHE A 178 5.54 -19.17 24.20
N GLN A 179 5.38 -17.85 24.31
CA GLN A 179 6.27 -17.00 25.10
C GLN A 179 6.28 -17.39 26.58
N ASP A 180 5.11 -17.69 27.15
CA ASP A 180 4.99 -18.16 28.53
C ASP A 180 5.69 -19.51 28.75
N LEU A 181 5.61 -20.42 27.78
CA LEU A 181 6.31 -21.72 27.85
C LEU A 181 7.83 -21.56 27.75
N VAL A 182 8.32 -20.68 26.87
CA VAL A 182 9.75 -20.39 26.73
C VAL A 182 10.29 -19.74 28.01
N ARG A 183 9.55 -18.79 28.57
CA ARG A 183 9.93 -18.11 29.82
C ARG A 183 9.96 -19.06 31.02
N ARG A 184 8.95 -19.92 31.17
CA ARG A 184 8.95 -20.96 32.22
C ARG A 184 10.10 -21.93 32.07
N ARG A 185 10.51 -22.24 30.83
CA ARG A 185 11.67 -23.11 30.59
C ARG A 185 12.99 -22.42 30.93
N SER A 186 13.13 -21.12 30.69
CA SER A 186 14.33 -20.39 31.13
C SER A 186 14.39 -20.28 32.65
N GLU A 187 13.27 -19.92 33.30
CA GLU A 187 13.18 -19.83 34.77
C GLU A 187 13.45 -21.18 35.46
N HIS A 188 13.10 -22.30 34.83
CA HIS A 188 13.43 -23.63 35.34
C HIS A 188 14.92 -23.99 35.16
N ASN A 189 15.56 -23.55 34.07
CA ASN A 189 16.99 -23.76 33.85
C ASN A 189 17.88 -22.92 34.79
N ASP A 190 17.40 -21.75 35.24
CA ASP A 190 18.15 -20.87 36.15
C ASP A 190 18.20 -21.39 37.60
N HIS A 191 17.36 -22.36 37.96
CA HIS A 191 17.39 -23.03 39.28
C HIS A 191 18.28 -24.29 39.30
N GLU A 192 18.88 -24.65 38.18
CA GLU A 192 19.68 -25.87 38.05
C GLU A 192 21.15 -25.58 37.68
N ALA A 193 21.57 -24.31 37.61
CA ALA A 193 22.99 -23.98 37.56
C ALA A 193 23.60 -24.02 38.98
N PRO A 194 24.46 -25.00 39.30
CA PRO A 194 25.22 -24.96 40.54
C PRO A 194 26.25 -23.84 40.40
N ASN A 195 26.07 -22.73 41.14
CA ASN A 195 27.17 -21.82 41.42
C ASN A 195 28.05 -22.47 42.49
N ASP A 196 28.76 -23.54 42.14
CA ASP A 196 29.59 -24.29 43.08
C ASP A 196 31.00 -24.46 42.50
N GLY A 197 31.60 -23.33 42.14
CA GLY A 197 32.96 -23.25 41.61
C GLY A 197 33.90 -22.31 42.36
N ASN A 198 33.39 -21.46 43.27
CA ASN A 198 34.20 -20.46 43.97
C ASN A 198 34.09 -20.50 45.49
N ASP A 199 33.15 -21.26 46.07
CA ASP A 199 32.82 -21.16 47.50
C ASP A 199 33.64 -22.13 48.39
N LEU A 200 34.45 -23.02 47.81
CA LEU A 200 35.30 -23.96 48.57
C LEU A 200 36.73 -23.48 48.82
N MET A 201 37.13 -22.32 48.28
CA MET A 201 38.48 -21.76 48.47
C MET A 201 38.54 -20.59 49.46
N ASP A 202 37.39 -20.05 49.88
CA ASP A 202 37.33 -18.90 50.79
C ASP A 202 37.35 -19.33 52.28
N ASP A 203 36.91 -20.55 52.59
CA ASP A 203 36.86 -21.10 53.96
C ASP A 203 38.24 -21.56 54.52
N MET A 204 39.30 -21.53 53.71
CA MET A 204 40.66 -21.84 54.18
C MET A 204 41.50 -20.59 54.53
N VAL A 205 40.94 -19.38 54.39
CA VAL A 205 41.66 -18.12 54.61
C VAL A 205 40.88 -17.18 55.53
N GLU A 206 40.46 -17.65 56.70
CA GLU A 206 40.02 -16.77 57.81
C GLU A 206 41.15 -16.62 58.86
N ASP A 207 41.86 -15.49 58.78
CA ASP A 207 42.71 -14.88 59.84
C ASP A 207 41.81 -13.99 60.74
N PRO A 208 42.04 -13.85 62.06
CA PRO A 208 41.02 -13.37 62.98
C PRO A 208 40.85 -11.85 62.96
N LYS A 209 39.58 -11.43 63.01
CA LYS A 209 39.07 -10.04 63.00
C LYS A 209 39.74 -9.11 64.03
N PRO A 210 39.85 -7.81 63.70
CA PRO A 210 39.60 -6.75 64.66
C PRO A 210 38.38 -5.90 64.28
N ARG A 211 37.49 -5.71 65.27
CA ARG A 211 36.37 -4.78 65.22
C ARG A 211 36.86 -3.34 65.41
N ARG A 212 36.33 -2.40 64.61
CA ARG A 212 35.84 -1.04 64.99
C ARG A 212 36.11 -0.02 63.89
N GLY A 213 35.17 0.90 63.68
CA GLY A 213 35.51 2.25 63.23
C GLY A 213 34.46 2.91 62.34
N LEU A 214 33.74 3.85 62.94
CA LEU A 214 32.84 4.85 62.38
C LEU A 214 33.25 5.47 61.02
N GLY A 215 32.27 5.94 60.25
CA GLY A 215 32.46 7.14 59.42
C GLY A 215 31.36 7.48 58.40
N ASN A 216 30.54 8.50 58.73
CA ASN A 216 29.82 9.46 57.85
C ASN A 216 28.79 8.95 56.81
N LEU A 217 27.45 9.11 57.02
CA LEU A 217 26.57 10.30 56.86
C LEU A 217 26.18 10.60 55.37
N PRO A 218 25.11 11.38 55.06
CA PRO A 218 23.65 11.18 55.21
C PRO A 218 22.87 11.31 53.86
N ASN A 219 21.80 10.54 53.59
CA ASN A 219 20.35 10.85 53.72
C ASN A 219 19.73 11.83 52.64
N PRO A 220 18.39 12.02 52.59
CA PRO A 220 17.50 11.66 51.47
C PRO A 220 16.91 12.91 50.76
N PHE A 221 16.20 12.71 49.64
CA PHE A 221 15.47 13.74 48.86
C PHE A 221 16.27 14.70 47.96
N LYS A 222 16.28 14.42 46.65
CA LYS A 222 16.18 15.45 45.59
C LYS A 222 15.59 14.81 44.31
N ARG A 223 14.25 14.82 44.14
CA ARG A 223 13.43 15.69 43.26
C ARG A 223 13.71 15.50 41.75
N ARG A 224 12.77 15.51 40.80
CA ARG A 224 11.33 15.83 40.75
C ARG A 224 10.78 15.40 39.37
N SER A 225 9.50 15.07 39.34
CA SER A 225 8.59 15.07 38.19
C SER A 225 8.61 16.34 37.34
N ARG A 226 8.39 16.22 36.02
CA ARG A 226 7.66 17.24 35.23
C ARG A 226 6.65 16.57 34.29
N ARG A 227 5.43 17.10 34.38
CA ARG A 227 4.21 16.87 33.60
C ARG A 227 3.79 18.26 33.08
N GLY A 228 3.10 18.32 31.94
CA GLY A 228 2.50 19.54 31.35
C GLY A 228 3.32 20.01 30.14
N ASP A 229 2.77 20.20 28.94
CA ASP A 229 1.39 20.49 28.53
C ASP A 229 1.04 19.83 27.18
#